data_AF-A0A818GPQ3-F1
#
_entry.id   AF-A0A818GPQ3-F1
#
_cell.length_a   1.000
_cell.length_b   1.000
_cell.length_c   1.000
_cell.angle_alpha   90.00
_cell.angle_beta   90.00
_cell.angle_gamma   90.00
#
_symmetry.space_group_name_H-M   'P 1'
#
loop_
_entity.id
_entity.type
_entity.pdbx_description
1 polymer ?
#
loop_
_entity_poly.entity_id
_entity_poly.type
_entity_poly.pdbx_seq_one_letter_code
_entity_poly.pdbx_strand_id
1 'polypeptide(L)'
;MLCYLPYPDGCQQRLVTVLKNYYKGQTVKLQILDEFERNYAPKLAIYWYTRDTFFFRLLNKALRQYDTELSFLYGFYIRDLYKQLKP
;
A
#
# COMPACT_ATOMS: atom_id res chain seq x y z
N MET A 1 13.68 -4.55 10.88
CA MET A 1 13.07 -3.64 11.88
C MET A 1 11.57 -3.43 11.66
N LEU A 2 11.06 -3.29 10.42
CA LEU A 2 9.62 -3.07 10.15
C LEU A 2 8.74 -4.35 10.23
N CYS A 3 9.29 -5.55 10.01
CA CYS A 3 8.48 -6.79 9.93
C CYS A 3 7.94 -7.33 11.26
N TYR A 4 8.34 -6.74 12.40
CA TYR A 4 7.97 -7.20 13.75
C TYR A 4 6.98 -6.28 14.46
N LEU A 5 6.58 -5.17 13.84
CA LEU A 5 5.59 -4.28 14.43
C LEU A 5 4.18 -4.83 14.18
N PRO A 6 3.35 -5.03 15.22
CA PRO A 6 1.94 -5.29 15.02
C PRO A 6 1.34 -4.04 14.37
N TYR A 7 0.99 -4.13 13.10
CA TYR A 7 0.25 -3.06 12.43
C TYR A 7 -1.15 -2.99 13.03
N PRO A 8 -1.56 -1.84 13.59
CA PRO A 8 -2.89 -1.71 14.16
C PRO A 8 -3.94 -2.00 13.08
N ASP A 9 -5.06 -2.60 13.50
CA ASP A 9 -6.20 -2.78 12.62
C ASP A 9 -6.59 -1.44 11.99
N GLY A 10 -6.91 -1.44 10.69
CA GLY A 10 -7.28 -0.22 9.98
C GLY A 10 -6.18 0.45 9.15
N CYS A 11 -4.94 -0.06 9.11
CA CYS A 11 -3.86 0.54 8.29
C CYS A 11 -4.22 0.64 6.80
N GLN A 12 -4.90 -0.36 6.23
CA GLN A 12 -5.36 -0.34 4.85
C GLN A 12 -6.35 0.81 4.62
N GLN A 13 -7.36 0.95 5.49
CA GLN A 13 -8.37 2.01 5.40
C GLN A 13 -7.74 3.39 5.54
N ARG A 14 -6.80 3.56 6.49
CA ARG A 14 -6.04 4.80 6.66
C ARG A 14 -5.21 5.13 5.42
N LEU A 15 -4.48 4.15 4.87
CA LEU A 15 -3.72 4.33 3.63
C LEU A 15 -4.63 4.79 2.49
N VAL A 16 -5.75 4.10 2.27
CA VAL A 16 -6.70 4.46 1.21
C VAL A 16 -7.25 5.88 1.42
N THR A 17 -7.60 6.25 2.66
CA THR A 17 -8.11 7.58 2.99
C THR A 17 -7.09 8.68 2.68
N VAL A 18 -5.84 8.50 3.12
CA VAL A 18 -4.74 9.44 2.85
C VAL A 18 -4.52 9.58 1.34
N LEU A 19 -4.52 8.47 0.60
CA LEU A 19 -4.30 8.49 -0.85
C LEU A 19 -5.47 9.06 -1.64
N LYS A 20 -6.72 8.84 -1.21
CA LYS A 20 -7.91 9.47 -1.82
C LYS A 20 -7.84 10.99 -1.68
N ASN A 21 -7.41 11.49 -0.52
CA ASN A 21 -7.21 12.92 -0.32
C ASN A 21 -6.05 13.46 -1.18
N TYR A 22 -4.91 12.76 -1.23
CA TYR A 22 -3.74 13.15 -2.03
C TYR A 22 -4.03 13.19 -3.54
N TYR A 23 -4.87 12.28 -4.03
CA TYR A 23 -5.24 12.19 -5.45
C TYR A 23 -6.63 12.74 -5.76
N LYS A 24 -7.13 13.66 -4.93
CA LYS A 24 -8.43 14.31 -5.16
C LYS A 24 -8.52 14.89 -6.58
N GLY A 25 -9.61 14.59 -7.28
CA GLY A 25 -9.83 15.00 -8.67
C GLY A 25 -9.16 14.14 -9.75
N GLN A 26 -8.34 13.14 -9.38
CA GLN A 26 -7.72 12.22 -10.33
C GLN A 26 -8.52 10.93 -10.44
N THR A 27 -9.61 10.94 -11.22
CA THR A 27 -10.61 9.87 -11.31
C THR A 27 -10.02 8.48 -11.51
N VAL A 28 -9.01 8.33 -12.37
CA VAL A 28 -8.35 7.03 -12.62
C VAL A 28 -7.66 6.49 -11.37
N LYS A 29 -6.95 7.34 -10.61
CA LYS A 29 -6.27 6.91 -9.38
C LYS A 29 -7.28 6.58 -8.27
N LEU A 30 -8.37 7.33 -8.19
CA LEU A 30 -9.45 7.08 -7.24
C LEU A 30 -10.14 5.73 -7.53
N GLN A 31 -10.41 5.41 -8.80
CA GLN A 31 -10.95 4.10 -9.19
C GLN A 31 -10.01 2.94 -8.82
N ILE A 32 -8.71 3.10 -9.05
CA ILE A 32 -7.71 2.11 -8.63
C ILE A 32 -7.67 1.96 -7.10
N LEU A 33 -7.82 3.04 -6.34
CA LEU A 33 -7.91 3.00 -4.88
C LEU A 33 -9.18 2.29 -4.39
N ASP A 34 -10.32 2.54 -5.03
CA ASP A 34 -11.58 1.85 -4.71
C ASP A 34 -11.50 0.35 -5.02
N GLU A 35 -10.87 -0.02 -6.13
CA GLU A 35 -10.61 -1.41 -6.48
C GLU A 35 -9.67 -2.07 -5.46
N PHE A 36 -8.60 -1.39 -5.07
CA PHE A 36 -7.68 -1.86 -4.05
C PHE A 36 -8.38 -2.04 -2.71
N GLU A 37 -9.17 -1.06 -2.26
CA GLU A 37 -9.88 -1.11 -0.99
C GLU A 37 -10.83 -2.32 -0.89
N ARG A 38 -11.53 -2.63 -1.98
CA ARG A 38 -12.51 -3.72 -2.03
C ARG A 38 -11.89 -5.10 -2.24
N ASN A 39 -10.83 -5.18 -3.05
CA ASN A 39 -10.31 -6.46 -3.55
C ASN A 39 -8.95 -6.84 -2.97
N TYR A 40 -8.29 -5.96 -2.22
CA TYR A 40 -7.00 -6.30 -1.62
C TYR A 40 -7.15 -7.44 -0.61
N ALA A 41 -6.28 -8.43 -0.74
CA ALA A 41 -6.09 -9.50 0.22
C ALA A 41 -4.60 -9.80 0.34
N PRO A 42 -4.11 -10.31 1.49
CA PRO A 42 -2.69 -10.60 1.67
C PRO A 42 -2.08 -11.52 0.61
N LYS A 43 -2.87 -12.39 -0.02
CA LYS A 43 -2.47 -13.28 -1.13
C LYS A 43 -2.34 -12.59 -2.50
N LEU A 44 -2.86 -11.38 -2.63
CA LEU A 44 -2.80 -10.58 -3.87
C LEU A 44 -1.71 -9.49 -3.81
N ALA A 45 -0.88 -9.47 -2.76
CA ALA A 45 0.11 -8.42 -2.59
C ALA A 45 1.09 -8.31 -3.78
N ILE A 46 1.64 -9.42 -4.28
CA ILE A 46 2.51 -9.40 -5.47
C ILE A 46 1.77 -8.87 -6.69
N TYR A 47 0.53 -9.28 -6.93
CA TYR A 47 -0.29 -8.78 -8.05
C TYR A 47 -0.41 -7.26 -8.03
N TRP A 48 -0.75 -6.67 -6.88
CA TRP A 48 -0.85 -5.21 -6.74
C TRP A 48 0.49 -4.49 -6.88
N TYR A 49 1.60 -5.18 -6.60
CA TYR A 49 2.94 -4.61 -6.70
C TYR A 49 3.47 -4.64 -8.12
N THR A 50 3.15 -5.67 -8.90
CA THR A 50 3.61 -5.81 -10.29
C THR A 50 2.64 -5.21 -11.31
N ARG A 51 1.37 -5.01 -10.95
CA ARG A 51 0.39 -4.35 -11.83
C ARG A 51 0.84 -2.92 -12.12
N ASP A 52 0.74 -2.49 -13.38
CA ASP A 52 1.06 -1.12 -13.79
C ASP A 52 0.06 -0.11 -13.22
N THR A 53 0.31 0.27 -11.97
CA THR A 53 -0.44 1.26 -11.22
C THR A 53 0.53 2.16 -10.46
N PHE A 54 0.00 3.19 -9.81
CA PHE A 54 0.84 4.08 -9.00
C PHE A 54 1.35 3.41 -7.70
N PHE A 55 0.82 2.25 -7.27
CA PHE A 55 1.18 1.61 -6.00
C PHE A 55 2.67 1.28 -5.92
N PHE A 56 3.23 0.66 -6.95
CA PHE A 56 4.66 0.35 -7.02
C PHE A 56 5.51 1.62 -6.89
N ARG A 57 5.20 2.65 -7.70
CA ARG A 57 5.97 3.91 -7.73
C ARG A 57 5.89 4.63 -6.39
N LEU A 58 4.71 4.64 -5.77
CA LEU A 58 4.45 5.34 -4.52
C LEU A 58 5.12 4.63 -3.33
N LEU A 59 5.03 3.30 -3.26
CA LEU A 59 5.75 2.52 -2.26
C LEU A 59 7.27 2.72 -2.36
N ASN A 60 7.85 2.62 -3.56
CA ASN A 60 9.27 2.85 -3.76
C ASN A 60 9.69 4.30 -3.48
N LYS A 61 8.78 5.27 -3.63
CA LYS A 61 9.04 6.67 -3.26
C LYS A 61 9.07 6.84 -1.75
N ALA A 62 8.07 6.29 -1.04
CA ALA A 62 7.98 6.34 0.43
C ALA A 62 9.24 5.76 1.08
N LEU A 63 9.69 4.60 0.59
CA LEU A 63 10.91 3.93 1.08
C LEU A 63 12.19 4.72 0.81
N ARG A 64 12.31 5.39 -0.35
CA ARG A 64 13.50 6.17 -0.71
C ARG A 64 13.60 7.52 0.00
N GLN A 65 12.46 8.15 0.27
CA GLN A 65 12.41 9.49 0.87
C GLN A 65 12.33 9.46 2.40
N TYR A 66 12.36 8.28 3.02
CA TYR A 66 12.14 8.10 4.46
C TYR A 66 10.85 8.78 4.94
N ASP A 67 9.80 8.79 4.11
CA ASP A 67 8.48 9.28 4.52
C ASP A 67 7.94 8.30 5.57
N THR A 68 8.17 8.62 6.84
CA THR A 68 7.92 7.73 7.98
C THR A 68 6.44 7.40 8.10
N GLU A 69 5.56 8.36 7.80
CA GLU A 69 4.11 8.18 7.88
C GLU A 69 3.62 7.26 6.76
N LEU A 70 3.99 7.55 5.50
CA LEU A 70 3.55 6.74 4.37
C LEU A 70 4.17 5.34 4.40
N SER A 71 5.45 5.23 4.80
CA SER A 71 6.13 3.93 4.98
C SER A 71 5.48 3.10 6.08
N PHE A 72 5.03 3.73 7.17
CA PHE A 72 4.30 3.05 8.23
C PHE A 72 2.94 2.54 7.75
N LEU A 73 2.18 3.38 7.02
CA LEU A 73 0.90 2.98 6.42
C LEU A 73 1.05 1.86 5.40
N TYR A 74 2.14 1.82 4.63
CA TYR A 74 2.46 0.72 3.72
C TYR A 74 2.98 -0.54 4.40
N GLY A 75 3.25 -0.49 5.70
CA GLY A 75 3.94 -1.59 6.37
C GLY A 75 3.18 -2.92 6.35
N PHE A 76 1.84 -2.91 6.41
CA PHE A 76 1.04 -4.12 6.23
C PHE A 76 1.28 -4.75 4.84
N TYR A 77 1.36 -3.91 3.81
CA TYR A 77 1.54 -4.31 2.42
C TYR A 77 2.95 -4.85 2.18
N ILE A 78 3.98 -4.20 2.73
CA ILE A 78 5.37 -4.68 2.70
C ILE A 78 5.49 -6.04 3.40
N ARG A 79 4.82 -6.21 4.55
CA ARG A 79 4.80 -7.48 5.27
C ARG A 79 4.16 -8.59 4.44
N ASP A 80 3.05 -8.31 3.76
CA ASP A 80 2.37 -9.30 2.91
C ASP A 80 3.23 -9.66 1.68
N LEU A 81 3.89 -8.67 1.06
CA LEU A 81 4.88 -8.90 0.00
C LEU A 81 6.02 -9.79 0.47
N TYR A 82 6.61 -9.47 1.62
CA TYR A 82 7.72 -10.23 2.19
C TYR A 82 7.31 -11.67 2.51
N LYS A 83 6.09 -11.89 3.00
CA LYS A 83 5.56 -13.23 3.25
C LYS A 83 5.38 -14.05 1.97
N GLN A 84 4.95 -13.43 0.87
CA GLN A 84 4.78 -14.12 -0.42
C GLN A 84 6.11 -14.38 -1.15
N LEU A 85 7.11 -13.52 -0.94
CA LEU A 85 8.42 -13.67 -1.57
C LEU A 85 9.36 -14.62 -0.81
N LYS A 86 8.99 -15.00 0.42
CA LYS A 86 9.71 -16.04 1.14
C LYS A 86 9.49 -17.39 0.46
N PRO A 87 10.56 -18.16 0.19
CA PRO A 87 10.47 -19.53 -0.29
C PRO A 87 9.85 -20.45 0.77
#